data_AF-A0A7J6FJS3-F1
#
_entry.id   AF-A0A7J6FJS3-F1
#
_cell.length_a   1.000
_cell.length_b   1.000
_cell.length_c   1.000
_cell.angle_alpha   90.00
_cell.angle_beta   90.00
_cell.angle_gamma   90.00
#
_symmetry.space_group_name_H-M   'P 1'
#
loop_
_entity.id
_entity.type
_entity.pdbx_description
1 polymer ?
#
loop_
_entity_poly.entity_id
_entity_poly.type
_entity_poly.pdbx_seq_one_letter_code
_entity_poly.pdbx_strand_id
1 'polypeptide(L)'
;MVAIRGGRVQHLRNLLSDSAHSLRLFSSKVNLCGHATLAAAHTLFTSGEVDSNIIEFVTLSGILTAKRIVERSDIDTHKGFFIELNFPTDPITEVLSAEDSILISKALGGATVINTRITTSTKIIAVVPSAKDVANLQPDFGALKNCPGMGIVVTAIAPPESGFDFHSRFFCPKLGVNEDPVCGSAHCALAPYWSKELGKCDFIAYQASPRGGVLNIHLDEQKQRVFLRGKAITVMEGILLA
;
A
#
# COMPACT_ATOMS: atom_id res chain seq x y z
N MET A 1 15.49 -7.26 2.14
CA MET A 1 16.45 -7.01 1.05
C MET A 1 15.72 -7.18 -0.28
N VAL A 2 15.84 -6.21 -1.17
CA VAL A 2 15.33 -6.27 -2.55
C VAL A 2 16.53 -6.49 -3.44
N ALA A 3 16.51 -7.51 -4.30
CA ALA A 3 17.51 -7.62 -5.36
C ALA A 3 16.86 -7.35 -6.70
N ILE A 4 17.45 -6.40 -7.43
CA ILE A 4 17.10 -6.08 -8.81
C ILE A 4 18.20 -6.69 -9.66
N ARG A 5 17.84 -7.55 -10.61
CA ARG A 5 18.80 -8.05 -11.60
C ARG A 5 18.44 -7.46 -12.95
N GLY A 6 19.33 -6.61 -13.49
CA GLY A 6 19.28 -6.19 -14.88
C GLY A 6 19.59 -7.39 -15.78
N GLY A 7 18.72 -7.68 -16.74
CA GLY A 7 18.95 -8.75 -17.72
C GLY A 7 17.68 -9.49 -18.14
N ARG A 8 17.66 -9.88 -19.42
CA ARG A 8 16.55 -10.53 -20.14
C ARG A 8 16.01 -11.74 -19.35
N VAL A 9 14.76 -11.67 -18.90
CA VAL A 9 14.07 -12.80 -18.26
C VAL A 9 13.69 -13.83 -19.33
N GLN A 10 14.45 -14.93 -19.39
CA GLN A 10 14.41 -15.93 -20.48
C GLN A 10 13.11 -16.74 -20.62
N HIS A 11 12.12 -16.58 -19.73
CA HIS A 11 10.89 -17.40 -19.70
C HIS A 11 9.57 -16.66 -20.00
N LEU A 12 9.59 -15.36 -20.32
CA LEU A 12 8.39 -14.60 -20.69
C LEU A 12 8.59 -13.80 -21.99
N ARG A 13 9.32 -14.40 -22.94
CA ARG A 13 9.81 -13.75 -24.17
C ARG A 13 8.74 -13.13 -25.09
N ASN A 14 7.48 -13.52 -24.96
CA ASN A 14 6.43 -13.08 -25.90
C ASN A 14 5.50 -11.99 -25.34
N LEU A 15 5.73 -11.50 -24.12
CA LEU A 15 4.86 -10.53 -23.44
C LEU A 15 5.60 -9.33 -22.84
N LEU A 16 6.93 -9.25 -22.99
CA LEU A 16 7.76 -8.24 -22.33
C LEU A 16 8.42 -7.32 -23.34
N SER A 17 8.53 -6.04 -22.98
CA SER A 17 9.44 -5.12 -23.65
C SER A 17 10.90 -5.52 -23.42
N ASP A 18 11.81 -5.11 -24.30
CA ASP A 18 13.26 -5.37 -24.17
C ASP A 18 13.89 -4.76 -22.88
N SER A 19 13.13 -3.93 -22.15
CA SER A 19 13.53 -3.20 -20.95
C SER A 19 12.94 -3.74 -19.64
N ALA A 20 12.35 -4.93 -19.62
CA ALA A 20 11.79 -5.51 -18.40
C ALA A 20 12.87 -5.94 -17.38
N HIS A 21 12.67 -5.61 -16.10
CA HIS A 21 13.58 -5.96 -15.00
C HIS A 21 13.01 -7.09 -14.13
N SER A 22 13.86 -8.01 -13.67
CA SER A 22 13.44 -9.02 -12.69
C SER A 22 13.53 -8.46 -11.27
N LEU A 23 12.42 -8.52 -10.53
CA LEU A 23 12.35 -8.12 -9.12
C LEU A 23 12.19 -9.35 -8.23
N ARG A 24 13.13 -9.54 -7.29
CA ARG A 24 13.03 -10.61 -6.28
C ARG A 24 13.01 -10.02 -4.87
N LEU A 25 12.04 -10.47 -4.09
CA LEU A 25 11.84 -10.12 -2.69
C LEU A 25 12.30 -11.30 -1.82
N PHE A 26 13.18 -11.04 -0.86
CA PHE A 26 13.86 -12.09 -0.08
C PHE A 26 13.26 -12.30 1.32
N SER A 27 12.06 -11.78 1.59
CA SER A 27 11.32 -12.10 2.82
C SER A 27 10.39 -13.29 2.58
N SER A 28 10.38 -14.25 3.51
CA SER A 28 9.73 -15.57 3.41
C SER A 28 8.20 -15.59 3.25
N LYS A 29 7.53 -14.43 3.14
CA LYS A 29 6.06 -14.33 3.27
C LYS A 29 5.32 -13.44 2.26
N VAL A 30 5.96 -12.98 1.16
CA VAL A 30 5.24 -12.09 0.22
C VAL A 30 5.63 -12.31 -1.23
N ASN A 31 4.63 -12.60 -2.07
CA ASN A 31 4.77 -12.72 -3.53
C ASN A 31 4.81 -11.35 -4.24
N LEU A 32 4.30 -10.30 -3.58
CA LEU A 32 4.28 -8.92 -4.08
C LEU A 32 4.36 -7.92 -2.92
N CYS A 33 5.18 -6.88 -3.04
CA CYS A 33 5.40 -5.90 -1.99
C CYS A 33 5.55 -4.50 -2.59
N GLY A 34 4.49 -3.68 -2.52
CA GLY A 34 4.43 -2.39 -3.23
C GLY A 34 5.50 -1.40 -2.79
N HIS A 35 5.76 -1.24 -1.49
CA HIS A 35 6.77 -0.30 -1.00
C HIS A 35 8.20 -0.70 -1.41
N ALA A 36 8.49 -2.01 -1.48
CA ALA A 36 9.77 -2.51 -2.00
C ALA A 36 9.92 -2.25 -3.50
N THR A 37 8.85 -2.45 -4.28
CA THR A 37 8.85 -2.12 -5.70
C THR A 37 9.01 -0.63 -5.95
N LEU A 38 8.38 0.22 -5.13
CA LEU A 38 8.53 1.67 -5.18
C LEU A 38 9.99 2.09 -4.92
N ALA A 39 10.63 1.51 -3.89
CA ALA A 39 12.04 1.77 -3.60
C ALA A 39 12.99 1.28 -4.72
N ALA A 40 12.69 0.13 -5.32
CA ALA A 40 13.43 -0.40 -6.46
C ALA A 40 13.32 0.52 -7.69
N ALA A 41 12.10 0.98 -8.01
CA ALA A 41 11.85 1.93 -9.07
C ALA A 41 12.57 3.26 -8.82
N HIS A 42 12.53 3.78 -7.59
CA HIS A 42 13.26 4.99 -7.19
C HIS A 42 14.74 4.86 -7.52
N THR A 43 15.36 3.76 -7.08
CA THR A 43 16.80 3.51 -7.29
C THR A 43 17.15 3.49 -8.78
N LEU A 44 16.41 2.72 -9.59
CA LEU A 44 16.62 2.64 -11.05
C LEU A 44 16.40 3.99 -11.74
N PHE A 45 15.42 4.75 -11.28
CA PHE A 45 15.12 6.06 -11.83
C PHE A 45 16.17 7.12 -11.46
N THR A 46 16.79 7.02 -10.28
CA THR A 46 17.82 7.95 -9.82
C THR A 46 19.24 7.58 -10.26
N SER A 47 19.52 6.29 -10.52
CA SER A 47 20.85 5.84 -10.96
C SER A 47 21.15 6.20 -12.43
N GLY A 48 20.13 6.52 -13.22
CA GLY A 48 20.28 6.76 -14.66
C GLY A 48 20.38 5.47 -15.49
N GLU A 49 20.12 4.31 -14.90
CA GLU A 49 20.12 3.02 -15.61
C GLU A 49 18.91 2.81 -16.53
N VAL A 50 17.90 3.68 -16.43
CA VAL A 50 16.65 3.59 -17.21
C VAL A 50 16.33 4.95 -17.83
N ASP A 51 16.32 4.99 -19.17
CA ASP A 51 15.97 6.17 -19.97
C ASP A 51 14.46 6.38 -20.14
N SER A 52 13.65 5.38 -19.74
CA SER A 52 12.19 5.42 -19.78
C SER A 52 11.58 5.98 -18.48
N ASN A 53 10.40 6.60 -18.59
CA ASN A 53 9.57 6.96 -17.43
C ASN A 53 8.75 5.79 -16.89
N ILE A 54 8.88 4.60 -17.47
CA ILE A 54 8.13 3.39 -17.10
C ILE A 54 9.11 2.24 -16.93
N ILE A 55 8.98 1.53 -15.81
CA ILE A 55 9.69 0.28 -15.51
C ILE A 55 8.67 -0.84 -15.39
N GLU A 56 8.93 -1.97 -16.05
CA GLU A 56 8.18 -3.21 -15.87
C GLU A 56 8.97 -4.17 -14.99
N PHE A 57 8.40 -4.54 -13.85
CA PHE A 57 8.95 -5.55 -12.97
C PHE A 57 8.27 -6.89 -13.19
N VAL A 58 9.05 -7.90 -13.55
CA VAL A 58 8.60 -9.29 -13.57
C VAL A 58 8.66 -9.82 -12.14
N THR A 59 7.49 -10.12 -11.57
CA THR A 59 7.34 -10.67 -10.21
C THR A 59 6.72 -12.07 -10.24
N LEU A 60 6.69 -12.77 -9.10
CA LEU A 60 5.97 -14.03 -8.96
C LEU A 60 4.45 -13.87 -9.10
N SER A 61 3.94 -12.63 -8.96
CA SER A 61 2.52 -12.29 -9.12
C SER A 61 2.20 -11.66 -10.49
N GLY A 62 3.10 -11.80 -11.47
CA GLY A 62 2.96 -11.23 -12.80
C GLY A 62 3.74 -9.92 -12.97
N ILE A 63 3.40 -9.16 -14.01
CA ILE A 63 4.07 -7.90 -14.36
C ILE A 63 3.48 -6.78 -13.49
N LEU A 64 4.36 -6.01 -12.85
CA LEU A 64 3.99 -4.78 -12.14
C LEU A 64 4.71 -3.59 -12.77
N THR A 65 3.94 -2.57 -13.11
CA THR A 65 4.44 -1.35 -13.75
C THR A 65 4.67 -0.25 -12.71
N ALA A 66 5.85 0.37 -12.75
CA ALA A 66 6.18 1.58 -12.01
C ALA A 66 6.40 2.74 -12.98
N LYS A 67 5.66 3.82 -12.82
CA LYS A 67 5.74 5.00 -13.68
C LYS A 67 6.25 6.22 -12.90
N ARG A 68 7.28 6.87 -13.43
CA ARG A 68 7.79 8.15 -12.94
C ARG A 68 6.80 9.25 -13.30
N ILE A 69 6.35 10.01 -12.30
CA ILE A 69 5.45 11.15 -12.45
C ILE A 69 6.21 12.41 -11.99
N VAL A 70 6.46 13.30 -12.94
CA VAL A 70 7.15 14.59 -12.71
C VAL A 70 6.07 15.68 -12.63
N GLU A 71 6.07 16.47 -11.56
CA GLU A 71 5.14 17.59 -11.42
C GLU A 71 5.65 18.80 -12.24
N ARG A 72 4.74 19.52 -12.91
CA ARG A 72 5.09 20.59 -13.86
C ARG A 72 5.56 21.90 -13.19
N SER A 73 5.52 22.02 -11.85
CA SER A 73 5.75 23.26 -11.11
C SER A 73 7.11 23.38 -10.42
N ASP A 74 8.05 22.48 -10.69
CA ASP A 74 9.37 22.49 -10.02
C ASP A 74 10.35 23.42 -10.76
N ILE A 75 10.08 24.73 -10.69
CA ILE A 75 11.07 25.79 -11.00
C ILE A 75 12.05 25.97 -9.83
N ASP A 76 11.74 25.43 -8.65
CA ASP A 76 12.66 25.41 -7.51
C ASP A 76 13.22 24.00 -7.26
N THR A 77 14.53 23.92 -7.42
CA THR A 77 15.40 22.79 -7.12
C THR A 77 15.08 22.16 -5.76
N HIS A 78 14.90 20.82 -5.74
CA HIS A 78 14.79 19.88 -4.58
C HIS A 78 13.48 19.07 -4.43
N LYS A 79 12.45 19.25 -5.26
CA LYS A 79 11.24 18.42 -5.17
C LYS A 79 11.40 17.11 -5.98
N GLY A 80 11.51 15.99 -5.26
CA GLY A 80 11.57 14.65 -5.87
C GLY A 80 10.29 14.29 -6.65
N PHE A 81 10.39 13.27 -7.50
CA PHE A 81 9.28 12.78 -8.32
C PHE A 81 8.38 11.78 -7.57
N PHE A 82 7.15 11.61 -8.04
CA PHE A 82 6.27 10.53 -7.60
C PHE A 82 6.52 9.27 -8.44
N ILE A 83 6.32 8.12 -7.81
CA ILE A 83 6.29 6.82 -8.49
C ILE A 83 4.88 6.26 -8.35
N GLU A 84 4.23 6.06 -9.49
CA GLU A 84 2.92 5.41 -9.58
C GLU A 84 3.09 3.91 -9.79
N LEU A 85 2.47 3.12 -8.91
CA LEU A 85 2.34 1.68 -9.05
C LEU A 85 0.89 1.33 -9.36
N ASN A 86 0.69 0.38 -10.28
CA ASN A 86 -0.62 -0.04 -10.73
C ASN A 86 -1.02 -1.40 -10.13
N PHE A 87 -2.07 -1.43 -9.31
CA PHE A 87 -2.59 -2.63 -8.64
C PHE A 87 -4.05 -2.93 -9.00
N PRO A 88 -4.50 -4.20 -8.92
CA PRO A 88 -5.93 -4.50 -8.95
C PRO A 88 -6.62 -3.99 -7.67
N THR A 89 -7.92 -3.72 -7.75
CA THR A 89 -8.74 -3.52 -6.54
C THR A 89 -8.80 -4.79 -5.69
N ASP A 90 -9.00 -4.61 -4.38
CA ASP A 90 -9.27 -5.68 -3.41
C ASP A 90 -10.71 -5.51 -2.90
N PRO A 91 -11.71 -5.97 -3.66
CA PRO A 91 -13.10 -5.65 -3.40
C PRO A 91 -13.58 -6.27 -2.09
N ILE A 92 -14.57 -5.59 -1.48
CA ILE A 92 -15.29 -6.07 -0.31
C ILE A 92 -16.18 -7.24 -0.71
N THR A 93 -16.12 -8.33 0.03
CA THR A 93 -16.99 -9.50 -0.18
C THR A 93 -18.23 -9.43 0.70
N GLU A 94 -18.04 -9.23 2.01
CA GLU A 94 -19.11 -9.41 2.99
C GLU A 94 -18.99 -8.42 4.17
N VAL A 95 -20.10 -8.30 4.89
CA VAL A 95 -20.17 -7.66 6.21
C VAL A 95 -19.87 -8.73 7.26
N LEU A 96 -18.96 -8.44 8.19
CA LEU A 96 -18.65 -9.36 9.27
C LEU A 96 -19.82 -9.43 10.27
N SER A 97 -19.92 -10.55 10.97
CA SER A 97 -20.95 -10.76 11.99
C SER A 97 -20.79 -9.78 13.17
N ALA A 98 -21.84 -9.63 13.97
CA ALA A 98 -21.79 -8.80 15.17
C ALA A 98 -20.76 -9.33 16.19
N GLU A 99 -20.64 -10.65 16.32
CA GLU A 99 -19.65 -11.31 17.18
C GLU A 99 -18.21 -11.02 16.73
N ASP A 100 -17.92 -11.08 15.44
CA ASP A 100 -16.62 -10.72 14.88
C ASP A 100 -16.31 -9.25 15.13
N SER A 101 -17.30 -8.37 14.96
CA SER A 101 -17.16 -6.93 15.19
C SER A 101 -16.83 -6.62 16.65
N ILE A 102 -17.45 -7.33 17.62
CA ILE A 102 -17.14 -7.23 19.05
C ILE A 102 -15.73 -7.74 19.33
N LEU A 103 -15.34 -8.87 18.73
CA LEU A 103 -14.00 -9.43 18.89
C LEU A 103 -12.92 -8.45 18.37
N ILE A 104 -13.15 -7.85 17.20
CA ILE A 104 -12.26 -6.85 16.61
C ILE A 104 -12.18 -5.61 17.49
N SER A 105 -13.31 -5.08 17.97
CA SER A 105 -13.35 -3.94 18.89
C SER A 105 -12.51 -4.19 20.15
N LYS A 106 -12.68 -5.36 20.79
CA LYS A 106 -11.87 -5.77 21.95
C LYS A 106 -10.38 -5.85 21.62
N ALA A 107 -10.02 -6.48 20.50
CA ALA A 107 -8.63 -6.60 20.06
C ALA A 107 -8.00 -5.24 19.71
N LEU A 108 -8.80 -4.27 19.29
CA LEU A 108 -8.41 -2.87 19.07
C LEU A 108 -8.41 -2.04 20.38
N GLY A 109 -8.28 -2.67 21.54
CA GLY A 109 -8.22 -1.98 22.83
C GLY A 109 -9.59 -1.45 23.31
N GLY A 110 -10.69 -2.07 22.87
CA GLY A 110 -12.05 -1.64 23.19
C GLY A 110 -12.54 -0.45 22.37
N ALA A 111 -11.89 -0.15 21.24
CA ALA A 111 -12.29 0.95 20.38
C ALA A 111 -13.70 0.77 19.81
N THR A 112 -14.44 1.88 19.68
CA THR A 112 -15.72 1.88 18.96
C THR A 112 -15.48 1.62 17.49
N VAL A 113 -16.04 0.52 16.97
CA VAL A 113 -16.02 0.18 15.55
C VAL A 113 -17.42 0.40 14.99
N ILE A 114 -17.55 1.34 14.06
CA ILE A 114 -18.82 1.71 13.42
C ILE A 114 -19.19 0.69 12.35
N ASN A 115 -18.18 0.18 11.65
CA ASN A 115 -18.41 -0.69 10.50
C ASN A 115 -17.28 -1.67 10.31
N THR A 116 -17.61 -2.90 9.92
CA THR A 116 -16.64 -3.95 9.61
C THR A 116 -16.94 -4.57 8.24
N ARG A 117 -15.92 -4.73 7.42
CA ARG A 117 -15.98 -5.40 6.11
C ARG A 117 -14.82 -6.37 5.98
N ILE A 118 -15.00 -7.40 5.19
CA ILE A 118 -13.91 -8.30 4.78
C ILE A 118 -13.75 -8.23 3.26
N THR A 119 -12.50 -8.30 2.79
CA THR A 119 -12.15 -8.24 1.37
C THR A 119 -11.91 -9.63 0.79
N THR A 120 -11.82 -9.74 -0.54
CA THR A 120 -11.49 -11.01 -1.23
C THR A 120 -10.14 -11.57 -0.80
N SER A 121 -9.15 -10.71 -0.53
CA SER A 121 -7.88 -11.13 0.03
C SER A 121 -7.88 -11.27 1.56
N THR A 122 -9.06 -11.31 2.19
CA THR A 122 -9.29 -11.54 3.62
C THR A 122 -8.76 -10.43 4.55
N LYS A 123 -8.54 -9.22 4.03
CA LYS A 123 -8.26 -8.05 4.91
C LYS A 123 -9.56 -7.58 5.53
N ILE A 124 -9.50 -7.20 6.79
CA ILE A 124 -10.64 -6.61 7.50
C ILE A 124 -10.51 -5.10 7.44
N ILE A 125 -11.55 -4.42 6.96
CA ILE A 125 -11.70 -2.97 7.11
C ILE A 125 -12.52 -2.73 8.36
N ALA A 126 -11.93 -2.06 9.36
CA ALA A 126 -12.60 -1.62 10.57
C ALA A 126 -12.70 -0.08 10.56
N VAL A 127 -13.92 0.43 10.51
CA VAL A 127 -14.18 1.88 10.43
C VAL A 127 -14.43 2.39 11.84
N VAL A 128 -13.68 3.41 12.24
CA VAL A 128 -13.80 4.05 13.56
C VAL A 128 -14.31 5.49 13.41
N PRO A 129 -14.80 6.13 14.48
CA PRO A 129 -15.47 7.43 14.38
C PRO A 129 -14.59 8.56 13.83
N SER A 130 -13.29 8.57 14.14
CA SER A 130 -12.43 9.67 13.74
C SER A 130 -11.00 9.25 13.41
N ALA A 131 -10.34 10.08 12.60
CA ALA A 131 -8.90 10.00 12.35
C ALA A 131 -8.05 10.04 13.64
N LYS A 132 -8.55 10.70 14.69
CA LYS A 132 -7.91 10.72 16.02
C LYS A 132 -7.98 9.35 16.68
N ASP A 133 -9.11 8.64 16.54
CA ASP A 133 -9.24 7.27 17.04
C ASP A 133 -8.25 6.35 16.32
N VAL A 134 -8.15 6.45 14.98
CA VAL A 134 -7.15 5.70 14.20
C VAL A 134 -5.74 5.92 14.76
N ALA A 135 -5.32 7.18 14.92
CA ALA A 135 -3.97 7.52 15.37
C ALA A 135 -3.67 7.02 16.80
N ASN A 136 -4.65 7.11 17.71
CA ASN A 136 -4.45 6.82 19.13
C ASN A 136 -4.62 5.34 19.51
N LEU A 137 -5.09 4.49 18.60
CA LEU A 137 -5.32 3.07 18.85
C LEU A 137 -4.13 2.38 19.52
N GLN A 138 -4.42 1.63 20.59
CA GLN A 138 -3.48 0.74 21.28
C GLN A 138 -3.99 -0.70 21.16
N PRO A 139 -3.70 -1.38 20.04
CA PRO A 139 -4.19 -2.73 19.82
C PRO A 139 -3.51 -3.77 20.71
N ASP A 140 -4.27 -4.77 21.13
CA ASP A 140 -3.71 -6.02 21.67
C ASP A 140 -3.31 -6.93 20.50
N PHE A 141 -2.02 -6.93 20.17
CA PHE A 141 -1.49 -7.75 19.07
C PHE A 141 -1.64 -9.26 19.30
N GLY A 142 -1.76 -9.71 20.56
CA GLY A 142 -2.06 -11.11 20.89
C GLY A 142 -3.49 -11.45 20.51
N ALA A 143 -4.44 -10.62 20.93
CA ALA A 143 -5.86 -10.78 20.59
C ALA A 143 -6.12 -10.65 19.09
N LEU A 144 -5.45 -9.73 18.38
CA LEU A 144 -5.58 -9.56 16.93
C LEU A 144 -5.24 -10.82 16.13
N LYS A 145 -4.41 -11.73 16.66
CA LYS A 145 -4.13 -13.02 16.01
C LYS A 145 -5.34 -13.96 16.01
N ASN A 146 -6.32 -13.72 16.89
CA ASN A 146 -7.53 -14.53 16.99
C ASN A 146 -8.71 -13.94 16.20
N CYS A 147 -8.63 -12.69 15.75
CA CYS A 147 -9.62 -12.09 14.86
C CYS A 147 -9.66 -12.82 13.50
N PRO A 148 -10.77 -12.74 12.73
CA PRO A 148 -10.81 -13.29 11.37
C PRO A 148 -9.81 -12.60 10.42
N GLY A 149 -9.72 -13.10 9.19
CA GLY A 149 -8.92 -12.49 8.13
C GLY A 149 -7.40 -12.53 8.33
N MET A 150 -6.65 -11.97 7.39
CA MET A 150 -5.18 -11.96 7.43
C MET A 150 -4.59 -10.79 8.22
N GLY A 151 -5.35 -9.70 8.36
CA GLY A 151 -4.94 -8.46 8.99
C GLY A 151 -6.08 -7.45 9.00
N ILE A 152 -5.98 -6.44 9.86
CA ILE A 152 -7.02 -5.43 10.10
C ILE A 152 -6.47 -4.07 9.68
N VAL A 153 -7.10 -3.47 8.67
CA VAL A 153 -6.93 -2.06 8.33
C VAL A 153 -8.00 -1.25 9.06
N VAL A 154 -7.56 -0.40 9.99
CA VAL A 154 -8.45 0.54 10.67
C VAL A 154 -8.45 1.85 9.88
N THR A 155 -9.61 2.43 9.65
CA THR A 155 -9.73 3.67 8.88
C THR A 155 -10.83 4.59 9.41
N ALA A 156 -10.71 5.88 9.13
CA ALA A 156 -11.72 6.89 9.39
C ALA A 156 -11.55 8.06 8.43
N ILE A 157 -12.61 8.84 8.23
CA ILE A 157 -12.54 10.09 7.49
C ILE A 157 -11.56 11.04 8.18
N ALA A 158 -10.75 11.74 7.39
CA ALA A 158 -9.81 12.71 7.91
C ALA A 158 -10.53 14.05 8.19
N PRO A 159 -10.01 14.87 9.13
CA PRO A 159 -10.55 16.21 9.35
C PRO A 159 -10.34 17.07 8.09
N PRO A 160 -11.32 17.92 7.68
CA PRO A 160 -11.21 18.73 6.47
C PRO A 160 -9.94 19.58 6.39
N GLU A 161 -9.43 20.06 7.52
CA GLU A 161 -8.24 20.90 7.65
C GLU A 161 -6.92 20.12 7.50
N SER A 162 -6.95 18.79 7.49
CA SER A 162 -5.75 17.95 7.46
C SER A 162 -5.08 17.87 6.08
N GLY A 163 -5.81 18.20 5.01
CA GLY A 163 -5.37 17.97 3.62
C GLY A 163 -5.40 16.51 3.19
N PHE A 164 -5.93 15.61 4.03
CA PHE A 164 -6.16 14.20 3.72
C PHE A 164 -7.66 13.93 3.62
N ASP A 165 -8.01 12.86 2.91
CA ASP A 165 -9.38 12.39 2.78
C ASP A 165 -9.74 11.36 3.84
N PHE A 166 -8.80 10.46 4.14
CA PHE A 166 -8.96 9.46 5.18
C PHE A 166 -7.63 9.08 5.82
N HIS A 167 -7.71 8.66 7.07
CA HIS A 167 -6.58 8.07 7.79
C HIS A 167 -6.70 6.56 7.84
N SER A 168 -5.56 5.87 7.91
CA SER A 168 -5.52 4.43 8.09
C SER A 168 -4.39 3.99 9.03
N ARG A 169 -4.50 2.78 9.60
CA ARG A 169 -3.40 1.98 10.16
C ARG A 169 -3.63 0.53 9.79
N PHE A 170 -2.55 -0.25 9.65
CA PHE A 170 -2.67 -1.66 9.27
C PHE A 170 -1.94 -2.58 10.25
N PHE A 171 -2.70 -3.44 10.91
CA PHE A 171 -2.21 -4.42 11.86
C PHE A 171 -2.26 -5.82 11.27
N CYS A 172 -1.12 -6.52 11.21
CA CYS A 172 -1.03 -7.83 10.58
C CYS A 172 -0.19 -8.86 11.38
N PRO A 173 -0.42 -9.01 12.70
CA PRO A 173 0.44 -9.83 13.56
C PRO A 173 0.50 -11.31 13.15
N LYS A 174 -0.50 -11.82 12.42
CA LYS A 174 -0.49 -13.16 11.81
C LYS A 174 0.62 -13.35 10.77
N LEU A 175 1.04 -12.27 10.12
CA LEU A 175 2.11 -12.27 9.13
C LEU A 175 3.50 -12.14 9.79
N GLY A 176 3.55 -11.92 11.10
CA GLY A 176 4.81 -11.75 11.86
C GLY A 176 5.26 -10.30 12.00
N VAL A 177 4.43 -9.34 11.58
CA VAL A 177 4.63 -7.91 11.78
C VAL A 177 3.41 -7.37 12.52
N ASN A 178 3.61 -6.73 13.67
CA ASN A 178 2.49 -6.21 14.46
C ASN A 178 1.75 -5.09 13.73
N GLU A 179 2.49 -4.12 13.20
CA GLU A 179 1.97 -2.99 12.43
C GLU A 179 2.86 -2.72 11.21
N ASP A 180 2.25 -2.63 10.04
CA ASP A 180 2.93 -2.20 8.82
C ASP A 180 3.00 -0.67 8.79
N PRO A 181 4.19 -0.06 8.62
CA PRO A 181 4.30 1.39 8.57
C PRO A 181 3.47 2.04 7.44
N VAL A 182 3.47 1.45 6.23
CA VAL A 182 2.74 1.94 5.06
C VAL A 182 2.39 0.78 4.14
N CYS A 183 1.13 0.36 4.15
CA CYS A 183 0.67 -0.82 3.42
C CYS A 183 -0.09 -0.43 2.14
N GLY A 184 0.57 -0.49 0.98
CA GLY A 184 -0.07 -0.19 -0.29
C GLY A 184 -1.24 -1.14 -0.63
N SER A 185 -1.11 -2.43 -0.30
CA SER A 185 -2.18 -3.40 -0.59
C SER A 185 -3.44 -3.20 0.26
N ALA A 186 -3.33 -2.59 1.44
CA ALA A 186 -4.49 -2.16 2.21
C ALA A 186 -5.28 -1.05 1.46
N HIS A 187 -4.58 -0.17 0.75
CA HIS A 187 -5.20 0.90 -0.04
C HIS A 187 -5.87 0.40 -1.32
N CYS A 188 -5.54 -0.81 -1.79
CA CYS A 188 -6.30 -1.47 -2.86
C CYS A 188 -7.73 -1.84 -2.41
N ALA A 189 -7.95 -1.99 -1.09
CA ALA A 189 -9.26 -2.20 -0.48
C ALA A 189 -9.92 -0.89 -0.04
N LEU A 190 -9.13 0.05 0.51
CA LEU A 190 -9.66 1.33 0.98
C LEU A 190 -10.11 2.25 -0.16
N ALA A 191 -9.46 2.21 -1.33
CA ALA A 191 -9.85 3.03 -2.47
C ALA A 191 -11.31 2.80 -2.91
N PRO A 192 -11.75 1.55 -3.23
CA PRO A 192 -13.15 1.32 -3.58
C PRO A 192 -14.10 1.54 -2.40
N TYR A 193 -13.68 1.27 -1.15
CA TYR A 193 -14.50 1.58 0.03
C TYR A 193 -14.80 3.08 0.11
N TRP A 194 -13.76 3.92 0.16
CA TRP A 194 -13.93 5.37 0.29
C TRP A 194 -14.47 6.04 -0.97
N SER A 195 -14.32 5.44 -2.16
CA SER A 195 -15.01 5.93 -3.38
C SER A 195 -16.52 5.90 -3.21
N LYS A 196 -17.02 4.78 -2.69
CA LYS A 196 -18.46 4.63 -2.43
C LYS A 196 -18.95 5.59 -1.34
N GLU A 197 -18.17 5.78 -0.28
CA GLU A 197 -18.56 6.64 0.85
C GLU A 197 -18.44 8.15 0.54
N LEU A 198 -17.45 8.56 -0.26
CA LEU A 198 -17.15 9.98 -0.53
C LEU A 198 -17.56 10.45 -1.93
N GLY A 199 -17.95 9.54 -2.83
CA GLY A 199 -18.39 9.87 -4.19
C GLY A 199 -17.29 10.42 -5.10
N LYS A 200 -16.04 9.96 -4.93
CA LYS A 200 -14.89 10.42 -5.72
C LYS A 200 -13.84 9.33 -5.90
N CYS A 201 -12.96 9.46 -6.90
CA CYS A 201 -11.94 8.45 -7.21
C CYS A 201 -10.50 8.84 -6.89
N ASP A 202 -10.25 10.12 -6.58
CA ASP A 202 -8.93 10.65 -6.24
C ASP A 202 -8.85 10.96 -4.75
N PHE A 203 -7.85 10.38 -4.09
CA PHE A 203 -7.65 10.53 -2.65
C PHE A 203 -6.22 10.88 -2.29
N ILE A 204 -6.08 11.65 -1.21
CA ILE A 204 -4.83 11.77 -0.46
C ILE A 204 -5.07 11.08 0.90
N ALA A 205 -4.41 9.95 1.11
CA ALA A 205 -4.55 9.16 2.32
C ALA A 205 -3.32 9.29 3.21
N TYR A 206 -3.54 9.26 4.53
CA TYR A 206 -2.46 9.20 5.50
C TYR A 206 -2.51 7.92 6.33
N GLN A 207 -1.48 7.09 6.23
CA GLN A 207 -1.32 5.93 7.11
C GLN A 207 -0.60 6.36 8.39
N ALA A 208 -1.37 6.56 9.47
CA ALA A 208 -0.96 7.11 10.75
C ALA A 208 -0.24 6.08 11.65
N SER A 209 0.69 5.31 11.09
CA SER A 209 1.63 4.52 11.88
C SER A 209 2.65 5.45 12.57
N PRO A 210 3.45 4.98 13.55
CA PRO A 210 4.49 5.80 14.16
C PRO A 210 5.49 6.41 13.17
N ARG A 211 5.72 5.75 12.02
CA ARG A 211 6.58 6.29 10.94
C ARG A 211 5.82 7.24 10.02
N GLY A 212 4.51 7.06 9.88
CA GLY A 212 3.67 7.79 8.94
C GLY A 212 3.91 7.43 7.48
N GLY A 213 2.94 7.76 6.64
CA GLY A 213 3.10 7.74 5.19
C GLY A 213 1.91 8.35 4.47
N VAL A 214 2.19 9.11 3.42
CA VAL A 214 1.17 9.71 2.55
C VAL A 214 1.08 8.89 1.27
N LEU A 215 -0.14 8.60 0.83
CA LEU A 215 -0.43 7.94 -0.45
C LEU A 215 -1.36 8.82 -1.28
N ASN A 216 -0.96 9.10 -2.51
CA ASN A 216 -1.86 9.68 -3.51
C ASN A 216 -2.48 8.53 -4.30
N ILE A 217 -3.80 8.46 -4.35
CA ILE A 217 -4.54 7.30 -4.82
C ILE A 217 -5.48 7.75 -5.93
N HIS A 218 -5.47 7.01 -7.05
CA HIS A 218 -6.50 7.13 -8.07
C HIS A 218 -7.15 5.77 -8.30
N LEU A 219 -8.49 5.72 -8.25
CA LEU A 219 -9.29 4.54 -8.54
C LEU A 219 -9.87 4.62 -9.96
N ASP A 220 -9.48 3.69 -10.84
CA ASP A 220 -10.17 3.45 -12.11
C ASP A 220 -11.22 2.37 -11.87
N GLU A 221 -12.46 2.80 -11.55
CA GLU A 221 -13.58 1.92 -11.25
C GLU A 221 -13.96 1.04 -12.45
N GLN A 222 -13.83 1.54 -13.67
CA GLN A 222 -14.20 0.78 -14.87
C GLN A 222 -13.26 -0.40 -15.08
N LYS A 223 -11.96 -0.21 -14.83
CA LYS A 223 -10.94 -1.25 -15.01
C LYS A 223 -10.63 -2.02 -13.74
N GLN A 224 -11.24 -1.65 -12.60
CA GLN A 224 -10.96 -2.23 -11.29
C GLN A 224 -9.46 -2.15 -10.95
N ARG A 225 -8.88 -0.97 -11.16
CA ARG A 225 -7.46 -0.69 -10.88
C ARG A 225 -7.30 0.44 -9.87
N VAL A 226 -6.30 0.29 -9.01
CA VAL A 226 -5.87 1.31 -8.06
C VAL A 226 -4.44 1.72 -8.40
N PHE A 227 -4.27 3.01 -8.68
CA PHE A 227 -2.97 3.61 -8.91
C PHE A 227 -2.52 4.26 -7.60
N LEU A 228 -1.44 3.74 -7.04
CA LEU A 228 -0.86 4.22 -5.79
C LEU A 228 0.41 4.99 -6.11
N ARG A 229 0.45 6.25 -5.71
CA ARG A 229 1.59 7.15 -5.90
C ARG A 229 2.22 7.48 -4.55
N GLY A 230 3.54 7.35 -4.50
CA GLY A 230 4.33 7.75 -3.35
C GLY A 230 5.67 8.35 -3.79
N LYS A 231 6.31 9.06 -2.87
CA LYS A 231 7.70 9.50 -3.01
C LYS A 231 8.62 8.51 -2.29
N ALA A 232 9.87 8.47 -2.71
CA ALA A 232 10.93 7.75 -2.01
C ALA A 232 12.13 8.67 -1.79
N ILE A 233 12.92 8.31 -0.78
CA ILE A 233 14.19 8.96 -0.46
C ILE A 233 15.23 7.87 -0.25
N THR A 234 16.45 8.12 -0.74
CA THR A 234 17.60 7.28 -0.45
C THR A 234 18.11 7.66 0.94
N VAL A 235 18.09 6.71 1.88
CA VAL A 235 18.55 6.94 3.27
C VAL A 235 20.02 6.53 3.44
N MET A 236 20.46 5.49 2.72
CA MET A 236 21.83 4.98 2.76
C MET A 236 22.15 4.28 1.44
N GLU A 237 23.42 4.35 1.04
CA GLU A 237 23.99 3.62 -0.08
C GLU A 237 25.32 2.98 0.37
N GLY A 238 25.65 1.80 -0.15
CA GLY A 238 26.87 1.09 0.22
C GLY A 238 27.12 -0.15 -0.62
N ILE A 239 28.27 -0.78 -0.40
CA ILE A 239 28.72 -1.98 -1.13
C ILE A 239 28.80 -3.14 -0.15
N LEU A 240 28.12 -4.24 -0.47
CA LEU A 240 28.24 -5.50 0.28
C LEU A 240 29.30 -6.37 -0.38
N LEU A 241 30.40 -6.64 0.34
CA LEU A 241 31.45 -7.55 -0.11
C LEU A 241 31.09 -9.00 0.25
N ALA A 242 31.41 -9.92 -0.67
CA ALA A 242 31.20 -11.36 -0.51
C ALA A 242 32.38 -12.02 0.21
#